data_AF-W2T5U5-F1
#
_entry.id   AF-W2T5U5-F1
#
_cell.length_a   1.000
_cell.length_b   1.000
_cell.length_c   1.000
_cell.angle_alpha   90.00
_cell.angle_beta   90.00
_cell.angle_gamma   90.00
#
_symmetry.space_group_name_H-M   'P 1'
#
loop_
_entity.id
_entity.type
_entity.pdbx_description
1 polymer ?
#
loop_
_entity_poly.entity_id
_entity_poly.type
_entity_poly.pdbx_seq_one_letter_code
_entity_poly.pdbx_strand_id
1 'polypeptide(L)'
;MDTGTSRPPNQECEKRADDGHTIVVDYGGTLIWSHQMQNFIFSGTFWGALLVVGPSTLVYHRCSPRLLLIAAVGLYIVSTVVTPLLAKRTGPTSVFMARVFMGFGEGFVIPSINALIANWFPVEEKSTVLALYTTGNQFAGAIGNPIAAAFCASSFGWPAVFYFIGERYRNSYTVFVVCCLPSYVNNSTNNGLQ
;
A
#
# COMPACT_ATOMS: atom_id res chain seq x y z
N MET A 1 39.28 4.79 -36.97
CA MET A 1 38.31 3.73 -37.34
C MET A 1 38.49 2.60 -36.35
N ASP A 2 37.63 2.31 -35.38
CA ASP A 2 36.37 2.90 -34.94
C ASP A 2 36.14 2.53 -33.46
N THR A 3 35.54 3.49 -32.74
CA THR A 3 34.68 3.44 -31.54
C THR A 3 34.56 2.17 -30.67
N GLY A 4 34.69 2.35 -29.35
CA GLY A 4 34.32 1.35 -28.35
C GLY A 4 34.17 1.88 -26.92
N THR A 5 33.29 2.88 -26.76
CA THR A 5 32.48 3.26 -25.59
C THR A 5 32.99 2.90 -24.18
N SER A 6 33.29 3.94 -23.41
CA SER A 6 33.34 3.97 -21.94
C SER A 6 32.10 3.31 -21.31
N ARG A 7 32.28 2.25 -20.51
CA ARG A 7 31.22 1.75 -19.61
C ARG A 7 31.12 2.65 -18.38
N PRO A 8 29.93 3.15 -18.01
CA PRO A 8 29.73 3.87 -16.76
C PRO A 8 29.79 2.92 -15.53
N PRO A 9 30.10 3.44 -14.33
CA PRO A 9 30.33 2.66 -13.12
C PRO A 9 29.02 2.48 -12.34
N ASN A 10 28.30 1.38 -12.56
CA ASN A 10 27.09 1.07 -11.79
C ASN A 10 26.62 -0.40 -11.92
N GLN A 11 27.56 -1.35 -12.05
CA GLN A 11 27.26 -2.80 -12.08
C GLN A 11 27.67 -3.57 -10.82
N GLU A 12 27.99 -2.91 -9.72
CA GLU A 12 28.17 -3.59 -8.43
C GLU A 12 26.82 -3.81 -7.74
N CYS A 13 26.10 -4.88 -8.12
CA CYS A 13 25.25 -5.70 -7.22
C CYS A 13 24.49 -6.84 -7.92
N GLU A 14 24.93 -7.36 -9.06
CA GLU A 14 24.38 -8.61 -9.61
C GLU A 14 25.49 -9.65 -9.70
N LYS A 15 25.62 -10.48 -8.65
CA LYS A 15 26.53 -11.63 -8.69
C LYS A 15 25.92 -12.65 -9.65
N ARG A 16 26.52 -12.80 -10.82
CA ARG A 16 26.16 -13.82 -11.81
C ARG A 16 27.11 -15.00 -11.65
N ALA A 17 26.57 -16.22 -11.57
CA ALA A 17 27.40 -17.42 -11.64
C ALA A 17 28.07 -17.49 -13.04
N ASP A 18 29.24 -18.11 -13.12
CA ASP A 18 30.01 -18.30 -14.37
C ASP A 18 29.16 -18.95 -15.49
N ASP A 19 28.17 -19.75 -15.08
CA ASP A 19 27.22 -20.50 -15.89
C ASP A 19 26.06 -19.65 -16.47
N GLY A 20 26.04 -18.34 -16.21
CA GLY A 20 25.04 -17.40 -16.72
C GLY A 20 23.71 -17.36 -15.93
N HIS A 21 23.55 -18.17 -14.89
CA HIS A 21 22.42 -18.15 -13.96
C HIS A 21 22.57 -17.05 -12.90
N THR A 22 21.47 -16.37 -12.59
CA THR A 22 21.39 -15.36 -11.52
C THR A 22 21.49 -16.03 -10.16
N ILE A 23 22.43 -15.60 -9.31
CA ILE A 23 22.54 -16.08 -7.93
C ILE A 23 21.31 -15.57 -7.17
N VAL A 24 20.36 -16.45 -6.88
CA VAL A 24 19.26 -16.13 -5.97
C VAL A 24 19.83 -16.22 -4.56
N VAL A 25 19.87 -15.09 -3.85
CA VAL A 25 20.26 -15.07 -2.43
C VAL A 25 19.16 -15.80 -1.67
N ASP A 26 19.44 -17.05 -1.29
CA ASP A 26 18.53 -17.85 -0.50
C ASP A 26 18.63 -17.40 0.96
N TYR A 27 17.59 -16.70 1.41
CA TYR A 27 17.48 -16.20 2.78
C TYR A 27 17.01 -17.29 3.78
N GLY A 28 16.94 -18.56 3.36
CA GLY A 28 16.43 -19.65 4.19
C GLY A 28 14.90 -19.57 4.40
N GLY A 29 14.20 -18.88 3.49
CA GLY A 29 12.75 -18.71 3.54
C GLY A 29 11.99 -19.72 2.68
N THR A 30 10.72 -19.95 2.97
CA THR A 30 9.86 -20.89 2.20
C THR A 30 9.59 -20.47 0.74
N LEU A 31 10.03 -19.27 0.32
CA LEU A 31 9.79 -18.71 -1.01
C LEU A 31 11.10 -18.22 -1.61
N ILE A 32 11.63 -18.95 -2.60
CA ILE A 32 12.87 -18.62 -3.30
C ILE A 32 12.52 -17.72 -4.49
N TRP A 33 12.60 -16.40 -4.32
CA TRP A 33 12.32 -15.41 -5.38
C TRP A 33 13.54 -14.55 -5.66
N SER A 34 13.91 -14.40 -6.93
CA SER A 34 15.00 -13.51 -7.34
C SER A 34 14.69 -12.04 -7.05
N HIS A 35 15.73 -11.22 -6.84
CA HIS A 35 15.58 -9.79 -6.60
C HIS A 35 14.80 -9.09 -7.72
N GLN A 36 15.03 -9.47 -8.99
CA GLN A 36 14.28 -8.92 -10.12
C GLN A 36 12.78 -9.20 -10.00
N MET A 37 12.40 -10.42 -9.57
CA MET A 37 11.00 -10.79 -9.39
C MET A 37 10.34 -10.06 -8.22
N GLN A 38 11.05 -9.91 -7.10
CA GLN A 38 10.54 -9.16 -5.95
C GLN A 38 10.27 -7.70 -6.33
N ASN A 39 11.20 -7.05 -7.01
CA ASN A 39 11.04 -5.67 -7.50
C ASN A 39 9.88 -5.56 -8.49
N PHE A 40 9.71 -6.55 -9.37
CA PHE A 40 8.59 -6.60 -10.29
C PHE A 40 7.24 -6.73 -9.56
N ILE A 41 7.16 -7.54 -8.50
CA ILE A 41 5.96 -7.65 -7.65
C ILE A 41 5.65 -6.32 -6.95
N PHE A 42 6.66 -5.63 -6.42
CA PHE A 42 6.47 -4.33 -5.76
C PHE A 42 6.08 -3.22 -6.73
N SER A 43 6.56 -3.24 -7.97
CA SER A 43 6.20 -2.23 -8.98
C SER A 43 4.71 -2.28 -9.35
N GLY A 44 4.05 -3.42 -9.18
CA GLY A 44 2.62 -3.58 -9.42
C GLY A 44 1.76 -2.61 -8.61
N THR A 45 2.14 -2.31 -7.36
CA THR A 45 1.43 -1.32 -6.54
C THR A 45 1.46 0.07 -7.18
N PHE A 46 2.62 0.48 -7.71
CA PHE A 46 2.79 1.79 -8.36
C PHE A 46 2.01 1.88 -9.66
N TRP A 47 2.03 0.83 -10.48
CA TRP A 47 1.21 0.77 -11.70
C TRP A 47 -0.28 0.85 -11.37
N GLY A 48 -0.71 0.15 -10.32
CA GLY A 48 -2.08 0.23 -9.81
C GLY A 48 -2.46 1.66 -9.43
N ALA A 49 -1.66 2.27 -8.55
CA ALA A 49 -1.89 3.63 -8.10
C ALA A 49 -1.91 4.64 -9.27
N LEU A 50 -0.98 4.54 -10.23
CA LEU A 50 -0.88 5.46 -11.37
C LEU A 50 -2.13 5.41 -12.26
N LEU A 51 -2.67 4.21 -12.52
CA LEU A 51 -3.90 4.05 -13.31
C LEU A 51 -5.11 4.68 -12.62
N VAL A 52 -5.14 4.68 -11.29
CA VAL A 52 -6.28 5.15 -10.50
C VAL A 52 -6.20 6.63 -10.16
N VAL A 53 -5.01 7.21 -10.03
CA VAL A 53 -4.84 8.62 -9.65
C VAL A 53 -5.52 9.58 -10.63
N GLY A 54 -5.43 9.35 -11.94
CA GLY A 54 -6.13 10.18 -12.93
C GLY A 54 -7.66 10.14 -12.73
N PRO A 55 -8.29 8.96 -12.83
CA PRO A 55 -9.72 8.79 -12.59
C PRO A 55 -10.18 9.24 -11.20
N SER A 56 -9.39 9.04 -10.14
CA SER A 56 -9.78 9.36 -8.77
C SER A 56 -10.03 10.85 -8.56
N THR A 57 -9.27 11.70 -9.26
CA THR A 57 -9.49 13.16 -9.25
C THR A 57 -10.79 13.56 -9.95
N LEU A 58 -11.21 12.85 -11.00
CA LEU A 58 -12.46 13.13 -11.73
C LEU A 58 -13.70 12.60 -11.00
N VAL A 59 -13.59 11.41 -10.41
CA VAL A 59 -14.67 10.72 -9.69
C VAL A 59 -15.10 11.52 -8.44
N TYR A 60 -14.22 12.38 -7.91
CA TYR A 60 -14.52 13.31 -6.82
C TYR A 60 -15.78 14.17 -7.05
N HIS A 61 -16.03 14.60 -8.29
CA HIS A 61 -17.17 15.47 -8.59
C HIS A 61 -18.53 14.75 -8.64
N ARG A 62 -18.53 13.40 -8.72
CA ARG A 62 -19.75 12.62 -8.96
C ARG A 62 -20.05 11.60 -7.86
N CYS A 63 -19.07 11.25 -7.04
CA CYS A 63 -19.22 10.22 -6.01
C CYS A 63 -18.98 10.81 -4.62
N SER A 64 -19.76 10.37 -3.63
CA SER A 64 -19.57 10.76 -2.25
C SER A 64 -18.20 10.26 -1.75
N PRO A 65 -17.32 11.15 -1.23
CA PRO A 65 -15.98 10.78 -0.79
C PRO A 65 -15.99 9.71 0.32
N ARG A 66 -17.08 9.64 1.08
CA ARG A 66 -17.37 8.59 2.06
C ARG A 66 -17.35 7.18 1.47
N LEU A 67 -18.10 6.96 0.38
CA LEU A 67 -18.24 5.63 -0.22
C LEU A 67 -16.95 5.20 -0.90
N LEU A 68 -16.24 6.15 -1.52
CA LEU A 68 -14.93 5.91 -2.13
C LEU A 68 -13.92 5.45 -1.08
N LEU A 69 -13.85 6.11 0.07
CA LEU A 69 -12.92 5.74 1.14
C LEU A 69 -13.24 4.36 1.71
N ILE A 70 -14.52 4.04 1.93
CA ILE A 70 -14.96 2.72 2.41
C ILE A 70 -14.57 1.63 1.40
N ALA A 71 -14.89 1.83 0.12
CA ALA A 71 -14.59 0.87 -0.94
C ALA A 71 -13.07 0.68 -1.12
N ALA A 72 -12.30 1.77 -1.10
CA ALA A 72 -10.84 1.74 -1.26
C ALA A 72 -10.16 0.99 -0.11
N VAL A 73 -10.50 1.32 1.15
CA VAL A 73 -9.92 0.66 2.32
C VAL A 73 -10.39 -0.80 2.41
N GLY A 74 -11.65 -1.08 2.05
CA GLY A 74 -12.16 -2.45 1.95
C GLY A 74 -11.37 -3.30 0.95
N LEU A 75 -11.14 -2.78 -0.26
CA LEU A 75 -10.33 -3.44 -1.30
C LEU A 75 -8.89 -3.67 -0.82
N TYR A 76 -8.31 -2.70 -0.12
CA TYR A 76 -6.97 -2.80 0.44
C TYR A 76 -6.84 -3.92 1.49
N ILE A 77 -7.81 -4.03 2.40
CA ILE A 77 -7.86 -5.09 3.43
C ILE A 77 -7.98 -6.47 2.77
N VAL A 78 -8.92 -6.61 1.83
CA VAL A 78 -9.13 -7.88 1.12
C VAL A 78 -7.84 -8.29 0.41
N SER A 79 -7.21 -7.38 -0.33
CA SER A 79 -5.96 -7.64 -1.06
C SER A 79 -4.83 -8.05 -0.10
N THR A 80 -4.73 -7.42 1.06
CA THR A 80 -3.70 -7.73 2.08
C THR A 80 -3.87 -9.12 2.68
N VAL A 81 -5.10 -9.52 3.05
CA VAL A 81 -5.39 -10.84 3.63
C VAL A 81 -5.27 -11.97 2.60
N VAL A 82 -5.59 -11.66 1.34
CA VAL A 82 -5.54 -12.61 0.22
C VAL A 82 -4.10 -12.86 -0.24
N THR A 83 -3.21 -11.87 -0.12
CA THR A 83 -1.77 -11.98 -0.48
C THR A 83 -1.04 -13.23 0.05
N PRO A 84 -1.06 -13.57 1.36
CA PRO A 84 -0.38 -14.76 1.87
C PRO A 84 -0.99 -16.08 1.36
N LEU A 85 -2.30 -16.10 1.05
CA LEU A 85 -2.95 -17.28 0.46
C LEU A 85 -2.50 -17.50 -0.98
N LEU A 86 -2.42 -16.43 -1.77
CA LEU A 86 -1.98 -16.49 -3.17
C LEU A 86 -0.51 -16.89 -3.29
N ALA A 87 0.34 -16.34 -2.43
CA ALA A 87 1.75 -16.68 -2.39
C ALA A 87 1.98 -18.18 -2.11
N LYS A 88 1.13 -18.83 -1.29
CA LYS A 88 1.23 -20.27 -0.99
C LYS A 88 0.65 -21.18 -2.08
N ARG A 89 -0.36 -20.73 -2.84
CA ARG A 89 -1.16 -21.61 -3.73
C ARG A 89 -0.89 -21.44 -5.22
N THR A 90 -0.57 -20.23 -5.68
CA THR A 90 -0.68 -19.86 -7.11
C THR A 90 0.57 -19.20 -7.69
N GLY A 91 1.58 -18.92 -6.87
CA GLY A 91 2.86 -18.38 -7.33
C GLY A 91 2.86 -16.85 -7.56
N PRO A 92 3.96 -16.31 -8.10
CA PRO A 92 4.32 -14.90 -7.97
C PRO A 92 3.47 -13.93 -8.83
N THR A 93 2.94 -14.37 -9.97
CA THR A 93 2.04 -13.56 -10.81
C THR A 93 0.75 -13.20 -10.09
N SER A 94 0.23 -14.11 -9.26
CA SER A 94 -0.98 -13.88 -8.49
C SER A 94 -0.76 -12.82 -7.40
N VAL A 95 0.42 -12.84 -6.77
CA VAL A 95 0.84 -11.82 -5.79
C VAL A 95 0.97 -10.46 -6.46
N PHE A 96 1.53 -10.39 -7.68
CA PHE A 96 1.59 -9.15 -8.45
C PHE A 96 0.19 -8.54 -8.66
N MET A 97 -0.80 -9.34 -9.07
CA MET A 97 -2.16 -8.84 -9.26
C MET A 97 -2.78 -8.33 -7.95
N ALA A 98 -2.57 -9.04 -6.83
CA ALA A 98 -3.03 -8.57 -5.52
C ALA A 98 -2.39 -7.21 -5.14
N ARG A 99 -1.13 -6.98 -5.51
CA ARG A 99 -0.45 -5.70 -5.31
C ARG A 99 -1.00 -4.58 -6.19
N VAL A 100 -1.38 -4.89 -7.43
CA VAL A 100 -2.06 -3.91 -8.31
C VAL A 100 -3.39 -3.47 -7.70
N PHE A 101 -4.21 -4.41 -7.22
CA PHE A 101 -5.48 -4.08 -6.55
C PHE A 101 -5.29 -3.29 -5.25
N MET A 102 -4.22 -3.59 -4.50
CA MET A 102 -3.83 -2.81 -3.33
C MET A 102 -3.48 -1.37 -3.71
N GLY A 103 -2.74 -1.17 -4.81
CA GLY A 103 -2.43 0.15 -5.37
C GLY A 103 -3.67 0.92 -5.84
N PHE A 104 -4.69 0.22 -6.35
CA PHE A 104 -5.98 0.85 -6.67
C PHE A 104 -6.63 1.46 -5.44
N GLY A 105 -6.64 0.73 -4.31
CA GLY A 105 -7.14 1.27 -3.04
C GLY A 105 -6.39 2.53 -2.63
N GLU A 106 -5.05 2.48 -2.63
CA GLU A 106 -4.19 3.59 -2.22
C GLU A 106 -4.41 4.86 -3.07
N GLY A 107 -4.59 4.73 -4.38
CA GLY A 107 -4.84 5.84 -5.29
C GLY A 107 -6.13 6.63 -5.01
N PHE A 108 -7.11 6.03 -4.32
CA PHE A 108 -8.35 6.72 -3.90
C PHE A 108 -8.29 7.26 -2.47
N VAL A 109 -7.34 6.80 -1.64
CA VAL A 109 -7.29 7.17 -0.21
C VAL A 109 -6.94 8.66 -0.04
N ILE A 110 -5.90 9.14 -0.70
CA ILE A 110 -5.45 10.55 -0.57
C ILE A 110 -6.54 11.57 -0.95
N PRO A 111 -7.17 11.50 -2.14
CA PRO A 111 -8.22 12.48 -2.49
C PRO A 111 -9.43 12.37 -1.56
N SER A 112 -9.77 11.16 -1.10
CA SER A 112 -10.88 10.96 -0.17
C SER A 112 -10.60 11.54 1.22
N ILE A 113 -9.38 11.37 1.75
CA ILE A 113 -8.98 11.96 3.04
C ILE A 113 -8.96 13.47 2.96
N ASN A 114 -8.38 14.03 1.89
CA ASN A 114 -8.36 15.48 1.68
C ASN A 114 -9.79 16.06 1.63
N ALA A 115 -10.71 15.38 0.95
CA ALA A 115 -12.12 15.74 0.91
C ALA A 115 -12.81 15.67 2.28
N LEU A 116 -12.54 14.62 3.07
CA LEU A 116 -13.09 14.47 4.41
C LEU A 116 -12.61 15.60 5.32
N ILE A 117 -11.30 15.87 5.32
CA ILE A 117 -10.70 16.94 6.14
C ILE A 117 -11.24 18.31 5.72
N ALA A 118 -11.39 18.56 4.42
CA ALA A 118 -11.89 19.83 3.91
C ALA A 118 -13.32 20.17 4.36
N ASN A 119 -14.16 19.15 4.61
CA ASN A 119 -15.55 19.31 5.04
C ASN A 119 -15.73 19.23 6.57
N TRP A 120 -14.81 18.58 7.29
CA TRP A 120 -14.93 18.40 8.74
C TRP A 120 -14.25 19.54 9.51
N PHE A 121 -13.06 19.98 9.09
CA PHE A 121 -12.24 20.92 9.84
C PHE A 121 -12.30 22.35 9.26
N PRO A 122 -12.21 23.39 10.11
CA PRO A 122 -12.09 24.78 9.69
C PRO A 122 -10.77 25.01 8.92
N VAL A 123 -10.74 25.99 8.01
CA VAL A 123 -9.66 26.18 7.02
C VAL A 123 -8.29 26.31 7.67
N GLU A 124 -8.25 26.92 8.86
CA GLU A 124 -7.05 27.21 9.65
C GLU A 124 -6.39 25.93 10.19
N GLU A 125 -7.17 24.87 10.46
CA GLU A 125 -6.66 23.63 11.06
C GLU A 125 -6.40 22.52 10.04
N LYS A 126 -6.86 22.67 8.79
CA LYS A 126 -6.73 21.65 7.73
C LYS A 126 -5.29 21.23 7.48
N SER A 127 -4.37 22.19 7.43
CA SER A 127 -2.96 21.91 7.15
C SER A 127 -2.30 21.12 8.29
N THR A 128 -2.66 21.42 9.54
CA THR A 128 -2.19 20.72 10.73
C THR A 128 -2.65 19.27 10.75
N VAL A 129 -3.93 19.01 10.44
CA VAL A 129 -4.48 17.65 10.37
C VAL A 129 -3.82 16.85 9.25
N LEU A 130 -3.59 17.46 8.08
CA LEU A 130 -2.87 16.81 6.98
C LEU A 130 -1.41 16.52 7.34
N ALA A 131 -0.72 17.43 8.03
CA ALA A 131 0.63 17.22 8.51
C ALA A 131 0.70 16.08 9.55
N LEU A 132 -0.30 15.99 10.43
CA LEU A 132 -0.41 14.89 11.38
C LEU A 132 -0.64 13.55 10.66
N TYR A 133 -1.50 13.52 9.64
CA TYR A 133 -1.74 12.34 8.82
C TYR A 133 -0.45 11.85 8.12
N THR A 134 0.28 12.75 7.46
CA THR A 134 1.51 12.38 6.75
C THR A 134 2.60 11.93 7.72
N THR A 135 2.74 12.60 8.86
CA THR A 135 3.68 12.20 9.93
C THR A 135 3.32 10.81 10.47
N GLY A 136 2.03 10.56 10.72
CA GLY A 136 1.53 9.26 11.15
C GLY A 136 1.84 8.15 10.15
N ASN A 137 1.67 8.41 8.85
CA ASN A 137 2.01 7.46 7.79
C ASN A 137 3.51 7.11 7.78
N GLN A 138 4.39 8.11 7.91
CA GLN A 138 5.83 7.89 7.99
C GLN A 138 6.23 7.10 9.24
N PHE A 139 5.64 7.44 10.39
CA PHE A 139 5.90 6.74 11.65
C PHE A 139 5.42 5.28 11.61
N ALA A 140 4.26 5.03 10.98
CA ALA A 140 3.75 3.69 10.76
C ALA A 140 4.71 2.84 9.92
N GLY A 141 5.32 3.40 8.87
CA GLY A 141 6.36 2.73 8.09
C GLY A 141 7.63 2.48 8.89
N ALA A 142 8.09 3.46 9.66
CA ALA A 142 9.30 3.39 10.47
C ALA A 142 9.23 2.29 11.54
N ILE A 143 8.06 2.10 12.16
CA ILE A 143 7.86 1.05 13.17
C ILE A 143 7.40 -0.27 12.55
N GLY A 144 6.58 -0.21 11.50
CA GLY A 144 6.01 -1.39 10.84
C GLY A 144 7.08 -2.28 10.20
N ASN A 145 8.08 -1.69 9.54
CA ASN A 145 9.15 -2.45 8.87
C ASN A 145 9.98 -3.30 9.85
N PRO A 146 10.51 -2.78 10.97
CA PRO A 146 11.19 -3.58 11.98
C PRO A 146 10.32 -4.68 12.59
N ILE A 147 9.03 -4.38 12.85
CA ILE A 147 8.09 -5.38 13.39
C ILE A 147 7.90 -6.52 12.38
N ALA A 148 7.70 -6.19 11.10
CA ALA A 148 7.61 -7.19 10.04
C ALA A 148 8.88 -8.05 9.96
N ALA A 149 10.06 -7.43 10.05
CA ALA A 149 11.34 -8.15 10.08
C ALA A 149 11.45 -9.08 11.31
N ALA A 150 11.04 -8.63 12.49
CA ALA A 150 11.05 -9.43 13.72
C ALA A 150 10.13 -10.65 13.62
N PHE A 151 8.93 -10.50 13.05
CA PHE A 151 8.03 -11.61 12.80
C PHE A 151 8.58 -12.58 11.74
N CYS A 152 9.22 -12.08 10.68
CA CYS A 152 9.88 -12.93 9.69
C CYS A 152 11.02 -13.76 10.27
N ALA A 153 11.74 -13.24 11.27
CA ALA A 153 12.80 -13.96 12.00
C ALA A 153 12.24 -14.93 13.07
N SER A 154 10.97 -14.79 13.46
CA SER A 154 10.33 -15.64 14.46
C SER A 154 9.88 -16.99 13.88
N SER A 155 9.64 -17.97 14.76
CA SER A 155 9.14 -19.31 14.40
C SER A 155 7.75 -19.30 13.73
N PHE A 156 7.00 -18.20 13.82
CA PHE A 156 5.72 -18.02 13.14
C PHE A 156 5.85 -17.73 11.63
N GLY A 157 7.05 -17.34 11.18
CA GLY A 157 7.38 -17.09 9.78
C GLY A 157 6.69 -15.86 9.16
N TRP A 158 6.97 -15.63 7.89
CA TRP A 158 6.48 -14.48 7.12
C TRP A 158 4.94 -14.36 7.00
N PRO A 159 4.11 -15.42 7.00
CA PRO A 159 2.66 -15.26 6.86
C PRO A 159 2.00 -14.56 8.05
N ALA A 160 2.60 -14.66 9.24
CA ALA A 160 2.09 -14.05 10.47
C ALA A 160 2.03 -12.53 10.37
N VAL A 161 2.97 -11.92 9.64
CA VAL A 161 3.00 -10.47 9.36
C VAL A 161 1.71 -10.04 8.67
N PHE A 162 1.29 -10.77 7.64
CA PHE A 162 0.10 -10.44 6.85
C PHE A 162 -1.20 -10.61 7.65
N TYR A 163 -1.27 -11.61 8.54
CA TYR A 163 -2.43 -11.79 9.41
C TYR A 163 -2.53 -10.70 10.48
N PHE A 164 -1.42 -10.39 11.16
CA PHE A 164 -1.38 -9.33 12.17
C PHE A 164 -1.72 -7.97 11.57
N ILE A 165 -1.12 -7.64 10.43
CA ILE A 165 -1.39 -6.40 9.69
C ILE A 165 -2.84 -6.38 9.19
N GLY A 166 -3.33 -7.49 8.63
CA GLY A 166 -4.72 -7.61 8.15
C GLY A 166 -5.75 -7.43 9.28
N GLU A 167 -5.48 -7.96 10.47
CA GLU A 167 -6.31 -7.75 11.65
C GLU A 167 -6.27 -6.29 12.12
N ARG A 168 -5.09 -5.67 12.14
CA ARG A 168 -4.94 -4.24 12.49
C ARG A 168 -5.71 -3.35 11.54
N TYR A 169 -5.61 -3.59 10.22
CA TYR A 169 -6.38 -2.83 9.24
C TYR A 169 -7.88 -3.08 9.34
N ARG A 170 -8.31 -4.33 9.58
CA ARG A 170 -9.73 -4.64 9.82
C ARG A 170 -10.28 -3.90 11.04
N ASN A 171 -9.55 -3.89 12.15
CA ASN A 171 -9.98 -3.19 13.36
C ASN A 171 -10.07 -1.68 13.13
N SER A 172 -9.04 -1.09 12.50
CA SER A 172 -9.05 0.33 12.15
C SER A 172 -10.23 0.69 11.25
N TYR A 173 -10.52 -0.13 10.24
CA TYR A 173 -11.65 0.06 9.34
C TYR A 173 -13.00 -0.02 10.05
N THR A 174 -13.19 -1.00 10.93
CA THR A 174 -14.44 -1.09 11.71
C THR A 174 -14.62 0.13 12.61
N VAL A 175 -13.58 0.58 13.30
CA VAL A 175 -13.63 1.80 14.11
C VAL A 175 -13.95 3.03 13.26
N PHE A 176 -13.34 3.15 12.08
CA PHE A 176 -13.60 4.24 11.16
C PHE A 176 -15.06 4.24 10.66
N VAL A 177 -15.58 3.07 10.28
CA VAL A 177 -16.95 2.91 9.75
C VAL A 177 -18.02 3.08 10.85
N VAL A 178 -17.76 2.61 12.06
CA VAL A 178 -18.76 2.63 13.16
C VAL A 178 -18.72 3.95 13.92
N CYS A 179 -17.54 4.50 14.22
CA CYS A 179 -17.42 5.68 15.09
C CYS A 179 -17.24 6.98 14.31
N CYS A 180 -16.31 7.01 13.35
CA CYS A 180 -16.02 8.24 12.60
C CYS A 180 -17.09 8.55 11.56
N LEU A 181 -17.64 7.52 10.91
CA LEU A 181 -18.57 7.68 9.82
C LEU A 181 -19.91 8.33 10.22
N PRO A 182 -20.59 7.92 11.32
CA PRO A 182 -21.83 8.58 11.73
C PRO A 182 -21.60 10.00 12.24
N SER A 183 -20.45 10.22 12.90
CA SER A 183 -20.03 11.54 13.36
C SER A 183 -19.83 12.51 12.19
N TYR A 184 -19.21 12.04 11.10
CA TYR A 184 -19.06 12.82 9.86
C TYR A 184 -20.41 13.17 9.22
N VAL A 185 -21.35 12.21 9.16
CA VAL A 185 -22.70 12.44 8.60
C VAL A 185 -23.43 13.51 9.40
N ASN A 186 -23.46 13.38 10.73
CA ASN A 186 -24.12 14.35 11.60
C ASN A 186 -23.51 15.76 11.45
N ASN A 187 -22.18 15.87 11.35
CA ASN A 187 -21.52 17.15 11.16
C ASN A 187 -21.82 17.77 9.78
N SER A 188 -21.84 16.96 8.72
CA SER A 188 -22.18 17.43 7.37
C SER A 188 -23.65 17.88 7.26
N THR A 189 -24.58 17.25 7.98
CA THR A 189 -25.99 17.68 8.00
C THR A 189 -26.17 18.97 8.78
N ASN A 190 -25.45 19.16 9.89
CA ASN A 190 -25.50 20.40 10.67
C ASN A 190 -24.87 21.60 9.94
N ASN A 191 -23.78 21.38 9.21
CA ASN A 191 -23.11 22.43 8.42
C ASN A 191 -23.82 22.77 7.09
N GLY A 192 -24.79 21.96 6.66
CA GLY A 192 -25.63 22.22 5.47
C GLY A 192 -26.92 23.01 5.76
N LEU A 193 -27.14 23.41 7.02
CA LEU A 193 -28.24 24.29 7.46
C LEU A 193 -27.79 25.74 7.73
N GLN A 194 -26.58 26.10 7.30
CA GLN A 194 -26.12 27.49 7.14
C GLN A 194 -25.81 27.77 5.68
#